data_AF-A0A1A7X6X4-F1
#
_entry.id   AF-A0A1A7X6X4-F1
#
_cell.length_a   1.000
_cell.length_b   1.000
_cell.length_c   1.000
_cell.angle_alpha   90.00
_cell.angle_beta   90.00
_cell.angle_gamma   90.00
#
_symmetry.space_group_name_H-M   'P 1'
#
loop_
_entity.id
_entity.type
_entity.pdbx_description
1 polymer ?
#
loop_
_entity_poly.entity_id
_entity_poly.type
_entity_poly.pdbx_seq_one_letter_code
_entity_poly.pdbx_strand_id
1 'polypeptide(L)'
;MALDSANGCHAAIHAGSIVLAFITQIISGIFFVLAQERCVPNALFQTSSRNVSESFPLEVTMDWWSETYWVLIDLWSKAWLIYAVVGIFKSFILSAVVFRWVLPVYSFGMLYISYSNLSKHKPWLAINNPSVIPWTRYLTQNGLAGFAWWSLLHAVVGLGLVLKYYAFVEDPLVSTMVLAIIFLCIISWFILQTFFYSKHMRHTFSVYAVLILGLGAMFTNSYRVQNLSMNTAICGGGTTQETRRL
;
A
#
# COMPACT_ATOMS: atom_id res chain seq x y z
N MET A 1 21.19 13.27 24.08
CA MET A 1 22.12 14.03 23.20
C MET A 1 22.44 13.33 21.87
N ALA A 2 23.15 12.19 21.83
CA ALA A 2 23.41 11.50 20.54
C ALA A 2 22.15 10.88 19.89
N LEU A 3 21.22 10.36 20.71
CA LEU A 3 19.93 9.83 20.27
C LEU A 3 18.96 10.91 19.74
N ASP A 4 18.99 12.12 20.32
CA ASP A 4 18.17 13.25 19.85
C ASP A 4 18.68 13.80 18.52
N SER A 5 20.01 13.83 18.34
CA SER A 5 20.65 14.22 17.07
C SER A 5 20.31 13.25 15.93
N ALA A 6 20.37 11.94 16.18
CA ALA A 6 20.06 10.91 15.17
C ALA A 6 18.57 10.93 14.76
N ASN A 7 17.66 11.09 15.74
CA ASN A 7 16.23 11.23 15.46
C ASN A 7 15.91 12.53 14.70
N GLY A 8 16.60 13.63 15.04
CA GLY A 8 16.49 14.90 14.32
C GLY A 8 16.96 14.80 12.86
N CYS A 9 18.06 14.10 12.61
CA CYS A 9 18.57 13.85 11.26
C CYS A 9 17.57 13.05 10.41
N HIS A 10 17.03 11.95 10.94
CA HIS A 10 16.05 11.13 10.23
C HIS A 10 14.75 11.91 9.92
N ALA A 11 14.26 12.70 10.88
CA ALA A 11 13.10 13.56 10.68
C ALA A 11 13.38 14.67 9.65
N ALA A 12 14.58 15.25 9.65
CA ALA A 12 15.00 16.25 8.67
C ALA A 12 15.11 15.66 7.26
N ILE A 13 15.63 14.44 7.11
CA ILE A 13 15.68 13.73 5.82
C ILE A 13 14.27 13.47 5.29
N HIS A 14 13.35 13.01 6.15
CA HIS A 14 11.96 12.75 5.76
C HIS A 14 11.24 14.04 5.36
N ALA A 15 11.38 15.12 6.14
CA ALA A 15 10.80 16.42 5.81
C ALA A 15 11.42 17.01 4.52
N GLY A 16 12.73 16.91 4.36
CA GLY A 16 13.45 17.35 3.16
C GLY A 16 13.00 16.60 1.90
N SER A 17 12.76 15.28 2.02
CA SER A 17 12.23 14.47 0.91
C SER A 17 10.82 14.93 0.48
N ILE A 18 9.94 15.25 1.43
CA ILE A 18 8.59 15.75 1.13
C ILE A 18 8.66 17.13 0.44
N VAL A 19 9.52 18.03 0.93
CA VAL A 19 9.71 19.36 0.32
C VAL A 19 10.26 19.24 -1.09
N LEU A 20 11.26 18.38 -1.31
CA LEU A 20 11.83 18.13 -2.62
C LEU A 20 10.77 17.59 -3.59
N ALA A 21 9.96 16.61 -3.15
CA ALA A 21 8.86 16.06 -3.94
C ALA A 21 7.81 17.11 -4.30
N PHE A 22 7.52 18.06 -3.39
CA PHE A 22 6.60 19.15 -3.66
C PHE A 22 7.14 20.12 -4.71
N ILE A 23 8.43 20.47 -4.60
CA ILE A 23 9.11 21.34 -5.56
C ILE A 23 9.14 20.69 -6.95
N THR A 24 9.51 19.41 -7.06
CA THR A 24 9.52 18.72 -8.35
C THR A 24 8.13 18.63 -8.96
N GLN A 25 7.10 18.45 -8.13
CA GLN A 25 5.71 18.42 -8.57
C GLN A 25 5.22 19.80 -9.06
N ILE A 26 5.64 20.90 -8.43
CA ILE A 26 5.37 22.27 -8.89
C ILE A 26 6.07 22.52 -10.23
N ILE A 27 7.37 22.17 -10.33
CA ILE A 27 8.15 22.36 -11.55
C ILE A 27 7.53 21.57 -12.70
N SER A 28 7.19 20.30 -12.49
CA SER A 28 6.51 19.46 -13.47
C SER A 28 5.16 20.06 -13.90
N GLY A 29 4.37 20.58 -12.95
CA GLY A 29 3.11 21.26 -13.23
C GLY A 29 3.29 22.53 -14.08
N ILE A 30 4.34 23.32 -13.81
CA ILE A 30 4.69 24.51 -14.62
C ILE A 30 5.05 24.09 -16.04
N PHE A 31 5.93 23.09 -16.22
CA PHE A 31 6.28 22.58 -17.55
C PHE A 31 5.07 22.04 -18.31
N PHE A 32 4.16 21.34 -17.61
CA PHE A 32 2.94 20.83 -18.20
C PHE A 32 2.03 21.95 -18.70
N VAL A 33 1.83 23.03 -17.92
CA VAL A 33 1.04 24.19 -18.35
C VAL A 33 1.71 24.93 -19.51
N LEU A 34 3.03 25.11 -19.47
CA LEU A 34 3.80 25.75 -20.55
C LEU A 34 3.78 24.95 -21.86
N ALA A 35 3.58 23.63 -21.79
CA ALA A 35 3.47 22.75 -22.95
C ALA A 35 2.05 22.72 -23.57
N GLN A 36 1.04 23.27 -22.88
CA GLN A 36 -0.32 23.33 -23.42
C GLN A 36 -0.52 24.56 -24.33
N GLU A 37 -1.18 24.35 -25.46
CA GLU A 37 -1.45 25.37 -26.49
C GLU A 37 -2.28 26.58 -26.03
N ARG A 38 -2.92 26.52 -24.85
CA ARG A 38 -4.13 27.34 -24.63
C ARG A 38 -3.95 28.70 -23.96
N CYS A 39 -2.77 29.18 -23.56
CA CYS A 39 -2.75 30.39 -22.71
C CYS A 39 -1.54 31.35 -22.80
N VAL A 40 -0.57 31.18 -23.71
CA VAL A 40 0.57 32.13 -23.77
C VAL A 40 0.89 32.52 -25.22
N PRO A 41 0.66 33.78 -25.64
CA PRO A 41 1.24 34.28 -26.88
C PRO A 41 2.76 34.26 -26.72
N ASN A 42 3.47 33.47 -27.55
CA ASN A 42 4.90 33.12 -27.45
C ASN A 42 5.25 32.06 -26.38
N ALA A 43 4.47 30.98 -26.28
CA ALA A 43 4.89 29.80 -25.53
C ALA A 43 6.22 29.22 -26.05
N LEU A 44 7.03 28.64 -25.16
CA LEU A 44 8.33 28.02 -25.47
C LEU A 44 8.23 26.96 -26.58
N PHE A 45 7.06 26.32 -26.70
CA PHE A 45 6.72 25.38 -27.77
C PHE A 45 5.57 25.97 -28.60
N GLN A 46 5.84 26.26 -29.87
CA GLN A 46 4.83 26.84 -30.80
C GLN A 46 3.81 25.82 -31.31
N THR A 47 4.05 24.52 -31.13
CA THR A 47 3.20 23.43 -31.59
C THR A 47 3.11 22.35 -30.51
N SER A 48 1.91 21.94 -30.09
CA SER A 48 1.76 20.78 -29.19
C SER A 48 2.12 19.48 -29.91
N SER A 49 2.53 18.47 -29.14
CA SER A 49 2.62 17.08 -29.61
C SER A 49 1.35 16.64 -30.35
N ARG A 50 0.19 17.09 -29.88
CA ARG A 50 -1.11 16.81 -30.50
C ARG A 50 -1.23 17.37 -31.92
N ASN A 51 -0.92 18.65 -32.12
CA ASN A 51 -1.03 19.31 -33.42
C ASN A 51 -0.05 18.69 -34.45
N VAL A 52 1.12 18.24 -33.98
CA VAL A 52 2.07 17.51 -34.82
C VAL A 52 1.55 16.11 -35.18
N SER A 53 0.97 15.37 -34.23
CA SER A 53 0.41 14.03 -34.53
C SER A 53 -0.81 14.08 -35.44
N GLU A 54 -1.66 15.12 -35.33
CA GLU A 54 -2.81 15.32 -36.23
C GLU A 54 -2.36 15.74 -37.64
N SER A 55 -1.24 16.47 -37.75
CA SER A 55 -0.63 16.85 -39.03
C SER A 55 0.11 15.69 -39.71
N PHE A 56 0.62 14.73 -38.93
CA PHE A 56 1.37 13.56 -39.42
C PHE A 56 0.81 12.25 -38.81
N PRO A 57 -0.36 11.76 -39.30
CA PRO A 57 -0.95 10.55 -38.78
C PRO A 57 -0.08 9.34 -39.11
N LEU A 58 0.43 8.65 -38.09
CA LEU A 58 1.06 7.34 -38.20
C LEU A 58 0.05 6.24 -37.88
N GLU A 59 0.18 5.07 -38.48
CA GLU A 59 -0.70 3.91 -38.22
C GLU A 59 -0.69 3.45 -36.75
N VAL A 60 0.30 3.89 -35.97
CA VAL A 60 0.51 3.58 -34.55
C VAL A 60 0.20 4.75 -33.59
N THR A 61 -0.42 5.86 -34.04
CA THR A 61 -0.78 6.95 -33.12
C THR A 61 -1.89 6.52 -32.17
N MET A 62 -1.68 6.74 -30.87
CA MET A 62 -2.71 6.50 -29.85
C MET A 62 -3.82 7.56 -29.94
N ASP A 63 -5.05 7.14 -29.66
CA ASP A 63 -6.21 8.02 -29.67
C ASP A 63 -6.25 8.94 -28.44
N TRP A 64 -6.95 10.06 -28.52
CA TRP A 64 -6.90 11.16 -27.55
C TRP A 64 -7.25 10.77 -26.10
N TRP A 65 -7.98 9.67 -25.90
CA TRP A 65 -8.27 9.16 -24.56
C TRP A 65 -7.00 8.74 -23.81
N SER A 66 -5.90 8.41 -24.51
CA SER A 66 -4.69 7.87 -23.87
C SER A 66 -4.00 8.94 -23.02
N GLU A 67 -4.18 10.21 -23.38
CA GLU A 67 -3.71 11.36 -22.62
C GLU A 67 -4.43 11.53 -21.27
N THR A 68 -5.60 10.91 -21.10
CA THR A 68 -6.35 10.93 -19.83
C THR A 68 -5.62 10.17 -18.72
N TYR A 69 -4.81 9.17 -19.07
CA TYR A 69 -4.06 8.38 -18.07
C TYR A 69 -3.04 9.22 -17.30
N TRP A 70 -2.37 10.17 -17.95
CA TRP A 70 -1.40 11.05 -17.28
C TRP A 70 -2.05 11.90 -16.19
N VAL A 71 -3.29 12.37 -16.42
CA VAL A 71 -4.06 13.14 -15.44
C VAL A 71 -4.39 12.29 -14.21
N LEU A 72 -4.78 11.02 -14.40
CA LEU A 72 -5.05 10.10 -13.29
C LEU A 72 -3.81 9.83 -12.44
N ILE A 73 -2.66 9.61 -13.08
CA ILE A 73 -1.38 9.39 -12.39
C ILE A 73 -0.96 10.63 -11.61
N ASP A 74 -1.08 11.82 -12.21
CA ASP A 74 -0.73 13.09 -11.58
C ASP A 74 -1.66 13.40 -10.39
N LEU A 75 -2.97 13.18 -10.53
CA LEU A 75 -3.93 13.30 -9.43
C LEU A 75 -3.59 12.35 -8.28
N TRP A 76 -3.27 11.10 -8.60
CA TRP A 76 -2.90 10.11 -7.60
C TRP A 76 -1.60 10.49 -6.87
N SER A 77 -0.59 10.96 -7.60
CA SER A 77 0.67 11.48 -7.04
C SER A 77 0.42 12.63 -6.06
N LYS A 78 -0.41 13.62 -6.46
CA LYS A 78 -0.77 14.75 -5.59
C LYS A 78 -1.53 14.31 -4.34
N ALA A 79 -2.43 13.33 -4.45
CA ALA A 79 -3.16 12.81 -3.30
C ALA A 79 -2.21 12.23 -2.23
N TRP A 80 -1.18 11.49 -2.66
CA TRP A 80 -0.14 10.98 -1.76
C TRP A 80 0.70 12.09 -1.13
N LEU A 81 1.00 13.14 -1.89
CA LEU A 81 1.77 14.27 -1.40
C LEU A 81 1.00 15.07 -0.34
N ILE A 82 -0.29 15.33 -0.60
CA ILE A 82 -1.19 15.95 0.39
C ILE A 82 -1.26 15.11 1.67
N TYR A 83 -1.41 13.79 1.51
CA TYR A 83 -1.41 12.87 2.65
C TYR A 83 -0.09 12.95 3.45
N ALA A 84 1.06 13.01 2.78
CA ALA A 84 2.37 13.13 3.43
C ALA A 84 2.51 14.45 4.21
N VAL A 85 2.03 15.57 3.65
CA VAL A 85 2.04 16.89 4.32
C VAL A 85 1.10 16.90 5.53
N VAL A 86 -0.11 16.36 5.39
CA VAL A 86 -1.08 16.23 6.50
C VAL A 86 -0.50 15.36 7.61
N GLY A 87 0.22 14.29 7.26
CA GLY A 87 0.87 13.39 8.22
C GLY A 87 1.92 14.04 9.13
N ILE A 88 2.47 15.21 8.76
CA ILE A 88 3.39 15.98 9.61
C ILE A 88 2.65 16.59 10.80
N PHE A 89 1.37 16.92 10.64
CA PHE A 89 0.56 17.51 11.70
C PHE A 89 -0.06 16.42 12.58
N LYS A 90 0.44 16.28 13.82
CA LYS A 90 -0.04 15.29 14.80
C LYS A 90 -1.56 15.28 15.02
N SER A 91 -2.25 16.40 14.79
CA SER A 91 -3.70 16.50 14.99
C SER A 91 -4.53 15.64 14.02
N PHE A 92 -3.97 15.20 12.89
CA PHE A 92 -4.70 14.44 11.87
C PHE A 92 -4.36 12.95 11.84
N ILE A 93 -3.64 12.43 12.85
CA ILE A 93 -3.24 11.01 12.91
C ILE A 93 -4.47 10.10 12.88
N LEU A 94 -5.54 10.44 13.62
CA LEU A 94 -6.77 9.66 13.61
C LEU A 94 -7.37 9.55 12.20
N SER A 95 -7.53 10.67 11.51
CA SER A 95 -8.06 10.72 10.14
C SER A 95 -7.18 9.97 9.15
N ALA A 96 -5.86 10.10 9.26
CA ALA A 96 -4.91 9.37 8.43
C ALA A 96 -5.00 7.85 8.64
N VAL A 97 -5.18 7.40 9.89
CA VAL A 97 -5.35 5.97 10.20
C VAL A 97 -6.70 5.47 9.69
N VAL A 98 -7.79 6.20 9.85
CA VAL A 98 -9.10 5.84 9.28
C VAL A 98 -9.02 5.72 7.76
N PHE A 99 -8.34 6.65 7.09
CA PHE A 99 -8.16 6.60 5.64
C PHE A 99 -7.38 5.36 5.18
N ARG A 100 -6.42 4.87 5.98
CA ARG A 100 -5.69 3.62 5.65
C ARG A 100 -6.59 2.38 5.62
N TRP A 101 -7.72 2.37 6.33
CA TRP A 101 -8.68 1.26 6.29
C TRP A 101 -9.46 1.18 4.98
N VAL A 102 -9.51 2.26 4.22
CA VAL A 102 -10.21 2.31 2.93
C VAL A 102 -9.56 1.38 1.90
N LEU A 103 -8.22 1.36 1.86
CA LEU A 103 -7.43 0.55 0.92
C LEU A 103 -7.67 -0.96 1.03
N PRO A 104 -7.55 -1.61 2.21
CA PRO A 104 -7.82 -3.03 2.32
C PRO A 104 -9.28 -3.36 2.04
N VAL A 105 -10.24 -2.51 2.45
CA VAL A 105 -11.68 -2.72 2.18
C VAL A 105 -11.96 -2.76 0.67
N TYR A 106 -11.47 -1.79 -0.09
CA TYR A 106 -11.63 -1.79 -1.55
C TYR A 106 -10.93 -2.99 -2.19
N SER A 107 -9.72 -3.33 -1.73
CA SER A 107 -8.94 -4.43 -2.30
C SER A 107 -9.60 -5.79 -2.08
N PHE A 108 -10.15 -6.04 -0.88
CA PHE A 108 -10.93 -7.25 -0.61
C PHE A 108 -12.25 -7.28 -1.40
N GLY A 109 -12.92 -6.13 -1.57
CA GLY A 109 -14.10 -6.01 -2.42
C GLY A 109 -13.81 -6.35 -3.89
N MET A 110 -12.75 -5.79 -4.46
CA MET A 110 -12.29 -6.10 -5.82
C MET A 110 -11.90 -7.57 -5.96
N LEU A 111 -11.25 -8.15 -4.94
CA LEU A 111 -10.86 -9.55 -4.93
C LEU A 111 -12.09 -10.47 -4.94
N TYR A 112 -13.12 -10.13 -4.15
CA TYR A 112 -14.39 -10.82 -4.16
C TYR A 112 -15.06 -10.78 -5.55
N ILE A 113 -15.16 -9.60 -6.15
CA ILE A 113 -15.71 -9.43 -7.51
C ILE A 113 -14.92 -10.26 -8.52
N SER A 114 -13.59 -10.27 -8.43
CA SER A 114 -12.72 -11.08 -9.28
C SER A 114 -13.04 -12.57 -9.18
N TYR A 115 -13.20 -13.12 -7.96
CA TYR A 115 -13.57 -14.52 -7.78
C TYR A 115 -14.96 -14.82 -8.34
N SER A 116 -15.95 -13.95 -8.09
CA SER A 116 -17.31 -14.12 -8.59
C SER A 116 -17.36 -14.12 -10.12
N ASN A 117 -16.66 -13.19 -10.76
CA ASN A 117 -16.62 -13.07 -12.21
C ASN A 117 -15.93 -14.26 -12.85
N LEU A 118 -14.79 -14.70 -12.30
CA LEU A 118 -14.09 -15.87 -12.80
C LEU A 118 -14.94 -17.13 -12.62
N SER A 119 -15.70 -17.25 -11.52
CA SER A 119 -16.60 -18.38 -11.29
C SER A 119 -17.72 -18.46 -12.33
N LYS A 120 -18.38 -17.33 -12.61
CA LYS A 120 -19.51 -17.25 -13.52
C LYS A 120 -19.10 -17.56 -14.96
N HIS A 121 -17.96 -17.01 -15.41
CA HIS A 121 -17.52 -17.14 -16.79
C HIS A 121 -16.56 -18.31 -17.03
N LYS A 122 -16.17 -19.06 -15.98
CA LYS A 122 -15.23 -20.19 -16.10
C LYS A 122 -15.58 -21.18 -17.23
N PRO A 123 -16.85 -21.61 -17.42
CA PRO A 123 -17.18 -22.58 -18.47
C PRO A 123 -16.92 -22.02 -19.87
N TRP A 124 -17.28 -20.75 -20.09
CA TRP A 124 -17.04 -20.06 -21.36
C TRP A 124 -15.55 -19.83 -21.62
N LEU A 125 -14.79 -19.42 -20.58
CA LEU A 125 -13.34 -19.23 -20.67
C LEU A 125 -12.61 -20.55 -20.96
N ALA A 126 -13.07 -21.66 -20.39
CA ALA A 126 -12.43 -22.96 -20.58
C ALA A 126 -12.47 -23.45 -22.04
N ILE A 127 -13.52 -23.07 -22.78
CA ILE A 127 -13.69 -23.44 -24.20
C ILE A 127 -12.96 -22.45 -25.11
N ASN A 128 -13.10 -21.15 -24.86
CA ASN A 128 -12.56 -20.14 -25.77
C ASN A 128 -11.07 -19.84 -25.53
N ASN A 129 -10.66 -19.68 -24.27
CA ASN A 129 -9.31 -19.22 -23.90
C ASN A 129 -8.89 -19.80 -22.53
N PRO A 130 -8.57 -21.10 -22.43
CA PRO A 130 -8.33 -21.74 -21.14
C PRO A 130 -7.12 -21.15 -20.38
N SER A 131 -6.13 -20.61 -21.11
CA SER A 131 -4.90 -20.03 -20.54
C SER A 131 -5.15 -18.80 -19.65
N VAL A 132 -6.26 -18.07 -19.83
CA VAL A 132 -6.53 -16.87 -19.01
C VAL A 132 -6.98 -17.21 -17.58
N ILE A 133 -7.48 -18.43 -17.34
CA ILE A 133 -7.92 -18.90 -16.03
C ILE A 133 -6.75 -18.97 -15.03
N PRO A 134 -5.63 -19.66 -15.31
CA PRO A 134 -4.48 -19.68 -14.40
C PRO A 134 -3.84 -18.29 -14.26
N TRP A 135 -3.72 -17.50 -15.33
CA TRP A 135 -3.17 -16.13 -15.23
C TRP A 135 -3.96 -15.25 -14.27
N THR A 136 -5.29 -15.27 -14.37
CA THR A 136 -6.15 -14.49 -13.47
C THR A 136 -5.98 -14.92 -12.01
N ARG A 137 -5.81 -16.22 -11.74
CA ARG A 137 -5.65 -16.74 -10.38
C ARG A 137 -4.27 -16.44 -9.79
N TYR A 138 -3.22 -16.79 -10.51
CA TYR A 138 -1.86 -16.72 -9.99
C TYR A 138 -1.26 -15.32 -10.02
N LEU A 139 -1.71 -14.46 -10.95
CA LEU A 139 -1.17 -13.11 -11.07
C LEU A 139 -2.13 -12.08 -10.47
N THR A 140 -3.35 -11.97 -11.00
CA THR A 140 -4.29 -10.91 -10.59
C THR A 140 -4.82 -11.13 -9.18
N GLN A 141 -5.37 -12.31 -8.87
CA GLN A 141 -5.99 -12.60 -7.58
C GLN A 141 -4.95 -12.69 -6.45
N ASN A 142 -3.78 -13.29 -6.70
CA ASN A 142 -2.69 -13.29 -5.73
C ASN A 142 -2.08 -11.90 -5.52
N GLY A 143 -1.85 -11.14 -6.59
CA GLY A 143 -1.33 -9.77 -6.46
C GLY A 143 -2.26 -8.89 -5.63
N LEU A 144 -3.55 -8.92 -5.94
CA LEU A 144 -4.57 -8.16 -5.22
C LEU A 144 -4.75 -8.63 -3.78
N ALA A 145 -4.70 -9.95 -3.52
CA ALA A 145 -4.74 -10.48 -2.16
C ALA A 145 -3.51 -10.06 -1.35
N GLY A 146 -2.32 -10.08 -1.96
CA GLY A 146 -1.08 -9.62 -1.31
C GLY A 146 -1.16 -8.15 -0.96
N PHE A 147 -1.63 -7.31 -1.88
CA PHE A 147 -1.84 -5.88 -1.65
C PHE A 147 -2.87 -5.60 -0.55
N ALA A 148 -3.99 -6.34 -0.54
CA ALA A 148 -5.02 -6.22 0.50
C ALA A 148 -4.46 -6.53 1.90
N TRP A 149 -3.71 -7.64 2.02
CA TRP A 149 -3.12 -8.05 3.30
C TRP A 149 -2.01 -7.13 3.77
N TRP A 150 -1.17 -6.64 2.86
CA TRP A 150 -0.15 -5.65 3.19
C TRP A 150 -0.78 -4.35 3.71
N SER A 151 -1.82 -3.87 3.02
CA SER A 151 -2.56 -2.68 3.42
C SER A 151 -3.25 -2.87 4.77
N LEU A 152 -3.82 -4.07 5.03
CA LEU A 152 -4.44 -4.38 6.31
C LEU A 152 -3.42 -4.39 7.46
N LEU A 153 -2.23 -4.98 7.26
CA LEU A 153 -1.15 -4.94 8.26
C LEU A 153 -0.82 -3.49 8.65
N HIS A 154 -0.64 -2.61 7.65
CA HIS A 154 -0.39 -1.20 7.89
C HIS A 154 -1.54 -0.47 8.60
N ALA A 155 -2.79 -0.85 8.33
CA ALA A 155 -3.97 -0.29 8.99
C ALA A 155 -4.05 -0.73 10.46
N VAL A 156 -3.80 -2.01 10.76
CA VAL A 156 -3.81 -2.56 12.14
C VAL A 156 -2.65 -2.00 12.97
N VAL A 157 -1.45 -1.89 12.41
CA VAL A 157 -0.32 -1.22 13.08
C VAL A 157 -0.64 0.26 13.33
N GLY A 158 -1.28 0.94 12.38
CA GLY A 158 -1.77 2.30 12.55
C GLY A 158 -2.82 2.43 13.67
N LEU A 159 -3.68 1.44 13.83
CA LEU A 159 -4.63 1.37 14.95
C LEU A 159 -3.90 1.24 16.29
N GLY A 160 -2.83 0.43 16.36
CA GLY A 160 -1.97 0.36 17.55
C GLY A 160 -1.36 1.71 17.93
N LEU A 161 -0.91 2.47 16.92
CA LEU A 161 -0.43 3.84 17.12
C LEU A 161 -1.50 4.73 17.77
N VAL A 162 -2.73 4.68 17.27
CA VAL A 162 -3.86 5.45 17.83
C VAL A 162 -4.16 5.04 19.27
N LEU A 163 -4.17 3.74 19.59
CA LEU A 163 -4.38 3.24 20.95
C LEU A 163 -3.30 3.76 21.91
N LYS A 164 -2.04 3.78 21.48
CA LYS A 164 -0.95 4.33 22.29
C LYS A 164 -1.12 5.83 22.54
N TYR A 165 -1.36 6.62 21.49
CA TYR A 165 -1.29 8.08 21.57
C TYR A 165 -2.58 8.76 22.05
N TYR A 166 -3.75 8.16 21.80
CA TYR A 166 -5.04 8.75 22.19
C TYR A 166 -5.69 8.04 23.37
N ALA A 167 -5.50 6.72 23.50
CA ALA A 167 -6.06 5.94 24.62
C ALA A 167 -5.05 5.68 25.74
N PHE A 168 -3.82 6.21 25.64
CA PHE A 168 -2.74 6.11 26.64
C PHE A 168 -2.45 4.68 27.11
N VAL A 169 -2.67 3.70 26.23
CA VAL A 169 -2.44 2.29 26.52
C VAL A 169 -0.94 2.01 26.53
N GLU A 170 -0.49 1.20 27.49
CA GLU A 170 0.92 0.82 27.62
C GLU A 170 1.44 0.05 26.39
N ASP A 171 2.69 0.31 26.01
CA ASP A 171 3.38 -0.29 24.87
C ASP A 171 3.29 -1.83 24.77
N PRO A 172 3.55 -2.62 25.83
CA PRO A 172 3.44 -4.07 25.75
C PRO A 172 2.00 -4.51 25.44
N LEU A 173 1.01 -3.86 26.04
CA LEU A 173 -0.40 -4.19 25.85
C LEU A 173 -0.87 -3.87 24.42
N VAL A 174 -0.50 -2.69 23.89
CA VAL A 174 -0.81 -2.31 22.50
C VAL A 174 -0.25 -3.30 21.50
N SER A 175 1.02 -3.71 21.69
CA SER A 175 1.67 -4.67 20.79
C SER A 175 0.99 -6.04 20.83
N THR A 176 0.61 -6.54 22.01
CA THR A 176 -0.15 -7.79 22.14
C THR A 176 -1.53 -7.69 21.47
N MET A 177 -2.23 -6.56 21.62
CA MET A 177 -3.52 -6.35 20.94
C MET A 177 -3.38 -6.34 19.41
N VAL A 178 -2.38 -5.65 18.87
CA VAL A 178 -2.10 -5.60 17.43
C VAL A 178 -1.79 -7.00 16.89
N LEU A 179 -0.93 -7.76 17.58
CA LEU A 179 -0.59 -9.14 17.20
C LEU A 179 -1.80 -10.06 17.28
N ALA A 180 -2.63 -9.93 18.32
CA ALA A 180 -3.86 -10.71 18.48
C ALA A 180 -4.85 -10.43 17.34
N ILE A 181 -5.05 -9.16 16.95
CA ILE A 181 -5.92 -8.79 15.84
C ILE A 181 -5.41 -9.42 14.54
N ILE A 182 -4.10 -9.30 14.24
CA ILE A 182 -3.50 -9.92 13.05
C ILE A 182 -3.71 -11.42 13.06
N PHE A 183 -3.48 -12.09 14.20
CA PHE A 183 -3.67 -13.53 14.34
C PHE A 183 -5.13 -13.95 14.07
N LEU A 184 -6.11 -13.23 14.63
CA LEU A 184 -7.53 -13.46 14.37
C LEU A 184 -7.90 -13.27 12.89
N CYS A 185 -7.33 -12.24 12.23
CA CYS A 185 -7.54 -12.03 10.80
C CYS A 185 -6.98 -13.19 9.95
N ILE A 186 -5.81 -13.73 10.32
CA ILE A 186 -5.19 -14.87 9.63
C ILE A 186 -6.04 -16.13 9.82
N ILE A 187 -6.51 -16.41 11.05
CA ILE A 187 -7.41 -17.54 11.31
C ILE A 187 -8.68 -17.39 10.48
N SER A 188 -9.27 -16.19 10.46
CA SER A 188 -10.47 -15.92 9.67
C SER A 188 -10.24 -16.19 8.19
N TRP A 189 -9.09 -15.77 7.65
CA TRP A 189 -8.69 -16.05 6.26
C TRP A 189 -8.49 -17.54 6.00
N PHE A 190 -7.82 -18.25 6.91
CA PHE A 190 -7.58 -19.68 6.80
C PHE A 190 -8.89 -20.48 6.80
N ILE A 191 -9.83 -20.11 7.67
CA ILE A 191 -11.18 -20.69 7.70
C ILE A 191 -11.91 -20.38 6.39
N LEU A 192 -11.84 -19.14 5.90
CA LEU A 192 -12.47 -18.74 4.64
C LEU A 192 -11.91 -19.53 3.45
N GLN A 193 -10.59 -19.71 3.39
CA GLN A 193 -9.89 -20.47 2.36
C GLN A 193 -10.18 -21.97 2.43
N THR A 194 -10.38 -22.52 3.63
CA THR A 194 -10.57 -23.97 3.84
C THR A 194 -12.03 -24.39 3.68
N PHE A 195 -12.97 -23.63 4.24
CA PHE A 195 -14.38 -24.06 4.34
C PHE A 195 -15.30 -23.35 3.34
N PHE A 196 -15.28 -22.02 3.27
CA PHE A 196 -16.30 -21.26 2.56
C PHE A 196 -16.02 -21.11 1.06
N TYR A 197 -14.76 -20.85 0.70
CA TYR A 197 -14.35 -20.56 -0.68
C TYR A 197 -13.26 -21.50 -1.18
N SER A 198 -13.23 -22.74 -0.70
CA SER A 198 -12.17 -23.72 -1.00
C SER A 198 -11.96 -23.97 -2.50
N LYS A 199 -13.02 -23.84 -3.30
CA LYS A 199 -12.97 -24.02 -4.76
C LYS A 199 -12.32 -22.84 -5.50
N HIS A 200 -12.34 -21.64 -4.93
CA HIS A 200 -11.91 -20.39 -5.59
C HIS A 200 -10.63 -19.83 -4.98
N MET A 201 -10.50 -19.88 -3.66
CA MET A 201 -9.39 -19.29 -2.90
C MET A 201 -8.20 -20.22 -2.70
N ARG A 202 -8.27 -21.50 -3.11
CA ARG A 202 -7.18 -22.48 -2.93
C ARG A 202 -5.87 -22.06 -3.62
N HIS A 203 -5.94 -21.19 -4.64
CA HIS A 203 -4.75 -20.72 -5.36
C HIS A 203 -4.13 -19.45 -4.77
N THR A 204 -4.68 -18.90 -3.68
CA THR A 204 -4.29 -17.59 -3.13
C THR A 204 -3.34 -17.76 -1.96
N PHE A 205 -2.04 -17.88 -2.26
CA PHE A 205 -0.98 -18.15 -1.28
C PHE A 205 -0.15 -16.91 -0.93
N SER A 206 -0.21 -15.84 -1.75
CA SER A 206 0.55 -14.59 -1.54
C SER A 206 0.34 -13.98 -0.16
N VAL A 207 -0.82 -14.21 0.45
CA VAL A 207 -1.17 -13.81 1.83
C VAL A 207 -0.10 -14.23 2.83
N TYR A 208 0.32 -15.49 2.79
CA TYR A 208 1.27 -16.04 3.75
C TYR A 208 2.66 -15.45 3.58
N ALA A 209 3.10 -15.21 2.34
CA ALA A 209 4.36 -14.53 2.06
C ALA A 209 4.36 -13.10 2.62
N VAL A 210 3.27 -12.36 2.40
CA VAL A 210 3.09 -10.99 2.91
C VAL A 210 3.09 -10.95 4.44
N LEU A 211 2.49 -11.94 5.11
CA LEU A 211 2.49 -12.04 6.57
C LEU A 211 3.88 -12.33 7.14
N ILE A 212 4.63 -13.25 6.52
CA ILE A 212 6.03 -13.53 6.92
C ILE A 212 6.87 -12.26 6.78
N LEU A 213 6.75 -11.56 5.65
CA LEU A 213 7.46 -10.30 5.42
C LEU A 213 7.04 -9.21 6.43
N GLY A 214 5.75 -9.09 6.71
CA GLY A 214 5.22 -8.10 7.66
C GLY A 214 5.67 -8.36 9.10
N LEU A 215 5.59 -9.60 9.58
CA LEU A 215 6.07 -10.00 10.90
C LEU A 215 7.60 -9.83 11.00
N GLY A 216 8.34 -10.19 9.95
CA GLY A 216 9.78 -9.95 9.86
C GLY A 216 10.15 -8.47 9.97
N ALA A 217 9.42 -7.60 9.27
CA ALA A 217 9.62 -6.15 9.35
C ALA A 217 9.31 -5.57 10.74
N MET A 218 8.27 -6.08 11.40
CA MET A 218 7.94 -5.70 12.78
C MET A 218 9.02 -6.17 13.76
N PHE A 219 9.56 -7.38 13.56
CA PHE A 219 10.64 -7.94 14.37
C PHE A 219 11.93 -7.12 14.26
N THR A 220 12.41 -6.86 13.04
CA THR A 220 13.66 -6.14 12.81
C THR A 220 13.64 -4.74 13.38
N ASN A 221 12.51 -4.04 13.30
CA ASN A 221 12.36 -2.70 13.89
C ASN A 221 12.31 -2.73 15.43
N SER A 222 11.86 -3.83 16.02
CA SER A 222 11.71 -3.99 17.48
C SER A 222 12.91 -4.66 18.15
N TYR A 223 13.91 -5.10 17.37
CA TYR A 223 15.04 -5.86 17.88
C TYR A 223 16.04 -4.96 18.64
N ARG A 224 16.18 -5.20 19.95
CA ARG A 224 17.23 -4.59 20.79
C ARG A 224 17.97 -5.69 21.53
N VAL A 225 19.26 -5.87 21.22
CA VAL A 225 20.12 -6.95 21.76
C VAL A 225 20.14 -6.99 23.30
N GLN A 226 19.98 -5.85 23.95
CA GLN A 226 20.09 -5.73 25.42
C GLN A 226 18.75 -5.90 26.15
N ASN A 227 17.60 -5.80 25.47
CA ASN A 227 16.28 -5.87 26.09
C ASN A 227 15.28 -6.47 25.09
N LEU A 228 15.20 -7.80 25.07
CA LEU A 228 14.24 -8.52 24.23
C LEU A 228 12.87 -8.52 24.91
N SER A 229 11.90 -7.81 24.35
CA SER A 229 10.52 -7.85 24.84
C SER A 229 9.85 -9.17 24.46
N MET A 230 8.92 -9.65 25.30
CA MET A 230 8.17 -10.88 25.03
C MET A 230 7.45 -10.82 23.67
N ASN A 231 6.91 -9.67 23.29
CA ASN A 231 6.25 -9.47 22.00
C ASN A 231 7.25 -9.49 20.82
N THR A 232 8.49 -9.04 21.02
CA THR A 232 9.56 -9.17 20.02
C THR A 232 9.89 -10.65 19.79
N ALA A 233 9.89 -11.49 20.84
CA ALA A 233 10.10 -12.93 20.70
C ALA A 233 8.97 -13.62 19.89
N ILE A 234 7.71 -13.17 20.07
CA ILE A 234 6.55 -13.68 19.31
C ILE A 234 6.68 -13.39 17.81
N CYS A 235 7.23 -12.24 17.41
CA CYS A 235 7.44 -11.90 15.99
C CYS A 235 8.60 -12.66 15.33
N GLY A 236 9.61 -13.08 16.11
CA GLY A 236 10.85 -13.68 15.59
C GLY A 236 10.94 -15.21 15.66
N GLY A 237 10.02 -15.87 16.40
CA GLY A 237 10.05 -17.32 16.59
C GLY A 237 11.34 -17.77 17.29
N GLY A 238 11.51 -17.45 18.57
CA GLY A 238 12.70 -17.84 19.34
C GLY A 238 12.44 -17.88 20.85
N THR A 239 12.76 -19.02 21.43
CA THR A 239 12.46 -19.51 22.79
C THR A 239 12.84 -18.58 23.93
N THR A 240 11.95 -18.55 24.93
CA THR A 240 12.15 -18.16 26.32
C THR A 240 13.53 -18.58 26.83
N GLN A 241 14.44 -17.62 27.05
CA GLN A 241 15.58 -17.85 27.92
C GLN A 241 15.09 -17.69 29.35
N GLU A 242 14.74 -18.83 29.94
CA GLU A 242 14.54 -19.00 31.37
C GLU A 242 15.89 -18.76 32.08
N THR A 243 16.24 -17.51 32.37
CA THR A 243 17.30 -17.23 33.34
C THR A 243 16.68 -17.25 34.73
N ARG A 244 16.41 -18.48 35.19
CA ARG A 244 16.19 -18.77 36.59
C ARG A 244 17.46 -18.31 37.33
N ARG A 245 17.29 -17.44 38.31
CA ARG A 245 18.33 -17.12 39.31
C ARG A 245 18.93 -18.43 39.83
N LEU A 246 20.24 -18.58 39.72
CA LEU A 246 21.17 -19.04 40.78
C LEU A 246 22.59 -18.65 40.35
#